data_AF-A0A7K2T8H3-F1
#
_entry.id   AF-A0A7K2T8H3-F1
#
_cell.length_a   1.000
_cell.length_b   1.000
_cell.length_c   1.000
_cell.angle_alpha   90.00
_cell.angle_beta   90.00
_cell.angle_gamma   90.00
#
_symmetry.space_group_name_H-M   'P 1'
#
loop_
_entity.id
_entity.type
_entity.pdbx_description
1 polymer ?
#
loop_
_entity_poly.entity_id
_entity_poly.type
_entity_poly.pdbx_seq_one_letter_code
_entity_poly.pdbx_strand_id
1 'polypeptide(L)'
;MIRRAAPIALAALLLLLLGSAAQAGAAGYRYWSFWDRDGDRWVYATQGPSTARPADGDVQGLRFAVSEDSADAATPRGAADFAAICARTPAEEGSKRVALVLDFGTAADAPDGAAPPAARTACARVAPDATTAEALAAVAGPLRYDSSALLCAIAGYPRTGCGEQVTGRDTAKGSADAEGGGAGESTAATAPDSTGGTGGTGPSVGLFAGVAVVAVLGGAAVWQARRRGNASR
;
A
#
# COMPACT_ATOMS: atom_id res chain seq x y z
N MET A 1 -2.69 18.20 -54.90
CA MET A 1 -3.26 17.22 -53.94
C MET A 1 -2.51 17.17 -52.60
N ILE A 2 -1.17 17.30 -52.56
CA ILE A 2 -0.32 17.16 -51.36
C ILE A 2 -0.71 18.08 -50.17
N ARG A 3 -1.22 19.30 -50.41
CA ARG A 3 -1.54 20.28 -49.34
C ARG A 3 -2.68 19.90 -48.38
N ARG A 4 -3.44 18.83 -48.63
CA ARG A 4 -4.50 18.34 -47.71
C ARG A 4 -4.08 17.13 -46.85
N ALA A 5 -2.92 16.52 -47.11
CA ALA A 5 -2.45 15.36 -46.35
C ALA A 5 -1.83 15.74 -44.98
N ALA A 6 -1.15 16.89 -44.90
CA ALA A 6 -0.50 17.37 -43.68
C ALA A 6 -1.43 17.50 -42.44
N PRO A 7 -2.63 18.13 -42.51
CA PRO A 7 -3.51 18.21 -41.34
C PRO A 7 -4.08 16.84 -40.93
N ILE A 8 -4.27 15.92 -41.88
CA ILE A 8 -4.78 14.56 -41.60
C ILE A 8 -3.70 13.73 -40.89
N ALA A 9 -2.45 13.80 -41.36
CA ALA A 9 -1.31 13.15 -40.70
C ALA A 9 -1.07 13.70 -39.29
N LEU A 10 -1.22 15.01 -39.08
CA LEU A 10 -1.09 15.63 -37.77
C LEU A 10 -2.24 15.22 -36.83
N ALA A 11 -3.49 15.19 -37.31
CA ALA A 11 -4.62 14.73 -36.51
C ALA A 11 -4.52 13.25 -36.13
N ALA A 12 -4.07 12.39 -37.06
CA ALA A 12 -3.80 10.97 -36.78
C ALA A 12 -2.68 10.80 -35.75
N LEU A 13 -1.61 11.61 -35.82
CA LEU A 13 -0.53 11.60 -34.83
C LEU A 13 -1.01 12.07 -33.44
N LEU A 14 -1.84 13.11 -33.35
CA LEU A 14 -2.45 13.52 -32.08
C LEU A 14 -3.37 12.42 -31.51
N LEU A 15 -4.19 11.77 -32.35
CA LEU A 15 -5.06 10.66 -31.91
C LEU A 15 -4.25 9.46 -31.41
N LEU A 16 -3.11 9.15 -32.04
CA LEU A 16 -2.18 8.10 -31.59
C LEU A 16 -1.48 8.46 -30.26
N LEU A 17 -1.15 9.74 -30.05
CA LEU A 17 -0.55 10.22 -28.79
C LEU A 17 -1.56 10.32 -27.64
N LEU A 18 -2.85 10.53 -27.95
CA LEU A 18 -3.94 10.56 -26.96
C LEU A 18 -4.45 9.14 -26.63
N GLY A 19 -4.34 8.19 -27.57
CA GLY A 19 -4.80 6.81 -27.39
C GLY A 19 -3.92 5.94 -26.48
N SER A 20 -2.73 6.42 -26.09
CA SER A 20 -1.80 5.73 -25.19
C SER A 20 -1.76 6.33 -23.79
N ALA A 21 -2.87 6.91 -23.33
CA ALA A 21 -3.11 7.09 -21.90
C ALA A 21 -3.31 5.70 -21.27
N ALA A 22 -2.21 4.99 -21.01
CA ALA A 22 -2.21 3.84 -20.14
C ALA A 22 -2.83 4.29 -18.82
N GLN A 23 -4.00 3.74 -18.49
CA GLN A 23 -4.65 4.00 -17.21
C GLN A 23 -3.68 3.55 -16.13
N ALA A 24 -3.03 4.51 -15.47
CA ALA A 24 -2.26 4.28 -14.27
C ALA A 24 -3.26 3.94 -13.17
N GLY A 25 -3.73 2.68 -13.20
CA GLY A 25 -4.52 2.12 -12.11
C GLY A 25 -3.70 2.30 -10.84
N ALA A 26 -4.26 3.03 -9.89
CA ALA A 26 -3.58 3.36 -8.65
C ALA A 26 -3.15 2.05 -7.99
N ALA A 27 -1.85 1.95 -7.75
CA ALA A 27 -1.27 0.71 -7.27
C ALA A 27 -1.41 0.70 -5.75
N GLY A 28 -2.41 -0.02 -5.26
CA GLY A 28 -2.65 -0.17 -3.82
C GLY A 28 -1.49 -0.85 -3.12
N TYR A 29 -1.31 -0.60 -1.83
CA TYR A 29 -0.35 -1.29 -0.98
C TYR A 29 -1.09 -2.14 0.04
N ARG A 30 -0.56 -3.33 0.35
CA ARG A 30 -1.10 -4.22 1.39
C ARG A 30 -0.33 -4.05 2.70
N TYR A 31 -0.91 -3.36 3.67
CA TYR A 31 -0.21 -2.99 4.91
C TYR A 31 -1.13 -2.91 6.13
N TRP A 32 -0.53 -2.78 7.31
CA TRP A 32 -1.23 -2.43 8.55
C TRP A 32 -1.34 -0.91 8.68
N SER A 33 -2.52 -0.34 8.42
CA SER A 33 -2.82 1.06 8.70
C SER A 33 -3.07 1.26 10.19
N PHE A 34 -2.77 2.47 10.69
CA PHE A 34 -2.75 2.81 12.10
C PHE A 34 -3.64 4.02 12.38
N TRP A 35 -4.43 3.96 13.46
CA TRP A 35 -5.56 4.84 13.69
C TRP A 35 -5.71 5.25 15.16
N ASP A 36 -5.88 6.55 15.38
CA ASP A 36 -6.34 7.12 16.65
C ASP A 36 -7.87 7.10 16.71
N ARG A 37 -8.45 6.87 17.89
CA ARG A 37 -9.90 6.99 18.12
C ARG A 37 -10.24 8.39 18.64
N ASP A 38 -11.00 9.16 17.86
CA ASP A 38 -11.58 10.45 18.25
C ASP A 38 -13.08 10.29 18.52
N GLY A 39 -13.45 10.10 19.78
CA GLY A 39 -14.80 9.72 20.20
C GLY A 39 -15.23 8.41 19.54
N ASP A 40 -16.22 8.49 18.64
CA ASP A 40 -16.69 7.32 17.88
C ASP A 40 -16.06 7.15 16.49
N ARG A 41 -15.13 8.03 16.11
CA ARG A 41 -14.52 8.06 14.78
C ARG A 41 -13.08 7.57 14.81
N TRP A 42 -12.65 6.99 13.70
CA TRP A 42 -11.24 6.71 13.45
C TRP A 42 -10.60 7.89 12.71
N VAL A 43 -9.42 8.31 13.16
CA VAL A 43 -8.58 9.31 12.51
C VAL A 43 -7.27 8.62 12.14
N TYR A 44 -6.81 8.80 10.90
CA TYR A 44 -5.56 8.17 10.46
C TYR A 44 -4.42 8.74 11.28
N ALA A 45 -3.62 7.88 11.91
CA ALA A 45 -2.60 8.31 12.86
C ALA A 45 -1.48 9.09 12.15
N THR A 46 -1.15 10.26 12.70
CA THR A 46 -0.07 11.13 12.17
C THR A 46 1.33 10.70 12.64
N GLN A 47 1.39 9.76 13.59
CA GLN A 47 2.61 9.19 14.16
C GLN A 47 2.58 7.67 14.01
N GLY A 48 3.75 7.04 13.87
CA GLY A 48 3.84 5.58 13.82
C GLY A 48 3.64 4.93 15.21
N PRO A 49 3.29 3.63 15.29
CA PRO A 49 3.11 2.95 16.58
C PRO A 49 4.36 2.98 17.48
N SER A 50 5.55 3.07 16.91
CA SER A 50 6.84 3.16 17.62
C SER A 50 7.15 4.54 18.21
N THR A 51 6.36 5.57 17.89
CA THR A 51 6.53 6.94 18.41
C THR A 51 5.31 7.44 19.16
N ALA A 52 4.10 7.03 18.76
CA ALA A 52 2.85 7.40 19.41
C ALA A 52 2.83 6.91 20.87
N ARG A 53 2.58 7.82 21.81
CA ARG A 53 2.52 7.56 23.26
C ARG A 53 1.12 7.93 23.78
N PRO A 54 0.10 7.07 23.58
CA PRO A 54 -1.27 7.31 24.03
C PRO A 54 -1.38 7.43 25.56
N ALA A 55 -2.45 8.06 26.04
CA ALA A 55 -2.80 8.18 27.46
C ALA A 55 -3.44 6.90 28.03
N ASP A 56 -3.64 6.84 29.35
CA ASP A 56 -4.57 5.86 29.95
C ASP A 56 -5.99 6.20 29.50
N GLY A 57 -6.72 5.24 28.94
CA GLY A 57 -8.07 5.47 28.40
C GLY A 57 -8.15 5.50 26.88
N ASP A 58 -7.02 5.65 26.17
CA ASP A 58 -7.03 5.78 24.72
C ASP A 58 -7.33 4.45 24.01
N VAL A 59 -8.03 4.54 22.88
CA VAL A 59 -8.27 3.42 21.95
C VAL A 59 -7.45 3.64 20.69
N GLN A 60 -6.70 2.61 20.30
CA GLN A 60 -5.76 2.61 19.19
C GLN A 60 -6.12 1.45 18.23
N GLY A 61 -6.17 1.74 16.94
CA GLY A 61 -6.66 0.82 15.91
C GLY A 61 -5.58 0.40 14.92
N LEU A 62 -5.49 -0.89 14.63
CA LEU A 62 -4.64 -1.44 13.58
C LEU A 62 -5.50 -2.24 12.60
N ARG A 63 -5.47 -1.86 11.32
CA ARG A 63 -6.28 -2.45 10.26
C ARG A 63 -5.39 -2.95 9.12
N PHE A 64 -5.41 -4.24 8.86
CA PHE A 64 -4.75 -4.81 7.70
C PHE A 64 -5.68 -4.74 6.48
N ALA A 65 -5.24 -4.04 5.44
CA ALA A 65 -6.02 -3.84 4.22
C ALA A 65 -5.13 -3.64 2.99
N VAL A 66 -5.73 -3.72 1.80
CA VAL A 66 -5.18 -3.06 0.61
C VAL A 66 -5.72 -1.62 0.56
N SER A 67 -4.86 -0.62 0.38
CA SER A 67 -5.28 0.79 0.26
C SER A 67 -4.31 1.57 -0.63
N GLU A 68 -4.81 2.54 -1.38
CA GLU A 68 -4.02 3.34 -2.33
C GLU A 68 -3.11 4.35 -1.61
N ASP A 69 -3.69 5.12 -0.69
CA ASP A 69 -2.98 6.00 0.24
C ASP A 69 -3.67 6.04 1.61
N SER A 70 -3.39 7.07 2.43
CA SER A 70 -3.97 7.25 3.76
C SER A 70 -5.34 7.96 3.78
N ALA A 71 -5.74 8.63 2.70
CA ALA A 71 -7.05 9.27 2.58
C ALA A 71 -8.15 8.23 2.29
N ASP A 72 -7.83 7.24 1.44
CA ASP A 72 -8.71 6.13 1.09
C ASP A 72 -8.44 4.85 1.91
N ALA A 73 -7.67 4.95 2.99
CA ALA A 73 -7.33 3.82 3.85
C ALA A 73 -8.55 3.24 4.58
N ALA A 74 -8.71 1.91 4.52
CA ALA A 74 -9.77 1.24 5.26
C ALA A 74 -9.58 1.41 6.78
N THR A 75 -10.66 1.78 7.48
CA THR A 75 -10.67 1.95 8.94
C THR A 75 -10.84 0.62 9.69
N PRO A 76 -10.45 0.53 10.98
CA PRO A 76 -10.72 -0.63 11.84
C PRO A 76 -12.22 -0.84 12.04
N ARG A 77 -12.70 -2.07 11.85
CA ARG A 77 -14.11 -2.42 12.05
C ARG A 77 -14.40 -2.72 13.52
N GLY A 78 -15.63 -2.43 13.93
CA GLY A 78 -16.13 -2.62 15.30
C GLY A 78 -16.36 -1.31 16.04
N ALA A 79 -17.13 -1.40 17.13
CA ALA A 79 -17.62 -0.25 17.91
C ALA A 79 -17.30 -0.35 19.41
N ALA A 80 -16.42 -1.27 19.82
CA ALA A 80 -16.03 -1.39 21.22
C ALA A 80 -15.15 -0.21 21.65
N ASP A 81 -15.55 0.47 22.72
CA ASP A 81 -14.81 1.57 23.32
C ASP A 81 -13.79 1.09 24.37
N PHE A 82 -13.06 2.02 24.98
CA PHE A 82 -12.12 1.71 26.05
C PHE A 82 -12.77 0.97 27.23
N ALA A 83 -13.97 1.40 27.64
CA ALA A 83 -14.65 0.83 28.79
C ALA A 83 -15.01 -0.65 28.56
N ALA A 84 -15.46 -1.00 27.35
CA ALA A 84 -15.73 -2.37 26.94
C ALA A 84 -14.44 -3.21 26.81
N ILE A 85 -13.40 -2.67 26.16
CA ILE A 85 -12.15 -3.39 25.88
C ILE A 85 -11.34 -3.63 27.17
N CYS A 86 -11.27 -2.64 28.05
CA CYS A 86 -10.50 -2.68 29.30
C CYS A 86 -11.35 -3.03 30.55
N ALA A 87 -12.60 -3.48 30.39
CA ALA A 87 -13.52 -3.80 31.49
C ALA A 87 -12.96 -4.75 32.56
N ARG A 88 -12.00 -5.63 32.18
CA ARG A 88 -11.35 -6.61 33.07
C ARG A 88 -9.93 -6.22 33.48
N THR A 89 -9.46 -5.03 33.08
CA THR A 89 -8.13 -4.51 33.38
C THR A 89 -8.28 -3.28 34.29
N PRO A 90 -8.21 -3.45 35.63
CA PRO A 90 -8.29 -2.33 36.55
C PRO A 90 -7.13 -1.35 36.32
N ALA A 91 -7.29 -0.10 36.77
CA ALA A 91 -6.18 0.84 36.86
C ALA A 91 -5.17 0.35 37.92
N GLU A 92 -3.89 0.66 37.72
CA GLU A 92 -2.80 0.36 38.64
C GLU A 92 -1.81 1.52 38.63
N GLU A 93 -1.37 1.95 39.81
CA GLU A 93 -0.44 3.08 39.96
C GLU A 93 0.89 2.80 39.24
N GLY A 94 1.46 3.83 38.61
CA GLY A 94 2.69 3.67 37.80
C GLY A 94 2.48 2.95 36.46
N SER A 95 1.24 2.73 36.03
CA SER A 95 0.91 2.14 34.71
C SER A 95 -0.18 2.92 33.98
N LYS A 96 -0.33 2.67 32.68
CA LYS A 96 -1.49 3.08 31.87
C LYS A 96 -2.07 1.89 31.13
N ARG A 97 -3.32 2.02 30.70
CA ARG A 97 -4.03 1.05 29.85
C ARG A 97 -4.30 1.65 28.49
N VAL A 98 -3.95 0.90 27.46
CA VAL A 98 -4.25 1.23 26.06
C VAL A 98 -5.15 0.14 25.50
N ALA A 99 -6.32 0.54 25.00
CA ALA A 99 -7.23 -0.37 24.32
C ALA A 99 -6.80 -0.50 22.85
N LEU A 100 -6.70 -1.72 22.36
CA LEU A 100 -6.26 -2.04 21.00
C LEU A 100 -7.38 -2.74 20.24
N VAL A 101 -7.72 -2.22 19.06
CA VAL A 101 -8.59 -2.87 18.07
C VAL A 101 -7.71 -3.46 16.97
N LEU A 102 -7.70 -4.79 16.86
CA LEU A 102 -6.86 -5.53 15.92
C LEU A 102 -7.75 -6.13 14.82
N ASP A 103 -7.80 -5.45 13.68
CA ASP A 103 -8.59 -5.86 12.52
C ASP A 103 -7.70 -6.44 11.42
N PHE A 104 -7.70 -7.77 11.33
CA PHE A 104 -6.76 -8.56 10.53
C PHE A 104 -7.05 -8.62 9.02
N GLY A 105 -8.19 -8.15 8.53
CA GLY A 105 -8.53 -8.33 7.11
C GLY A 105 -9.97 -8.77 6.85
N THR A 106 -10.39 -8.54 5.61
CA THR A 106 -11.31 -9.42 4.89
C THR A 106 -10.50 -10.42 4.05
N ALA A 107 -11.15 -11.44 3.47
CA ALA A 107 -10.48 -12.34 2.54
C ALA A 107 -9.91 -11.61 1.29
N ALA A 108 -10.52 -10.49 0.87
CA ALA A 108 -10.02 -9.67 -0.22
C ALA A 108 -8.73 -8.91 0.12
N ASP A 109 -8.48 -8.64 1.42
CA ASP A 109 -7.24 -8.00 1.89
C ASP A 109 -6.07 -8.99 1.97
N ALA A 110 -6.35 -10.29 2.02
CA ALA A 110 -5.34 -11.30 2.33
C ALA A 110 -4.37 -11.57 1.17
N PRO A 111 -3.08 -11.83 1.45
CA PRO A 111 -2.18 -12.39 0.44
C PRO A 111 -2.62 -13.83 0.10
N ASP A 112 -2.48 -14.20 -1.17
CA ASP A 112 -2.71 -15.54 -1.71
C ASP A 112 -4.11 -16.15 -1.40
N GLY A 113 -5.11 -15.32 -1.10
CA GLY A 113 -6.46 -15.76 -0.71
C GLY A 113 -6.53 -16.44 0.67
N ALA A 114 -5.54 -16.21 1.54
CA ALA A 114 -5.55 -16.76 2.89
C ALA A 114 -6.76 -16.24 3.72
N ALA A 115 -7.25 -17.03 4.68
CA ALA A 115 -8.24 -16.55 5.63
C ALA A 115 -7.57 -15.69 6.72
N PRO A 116 -7.96 -14.42 6.91
CA PRO A 116 -7.49 -13.63 8.04
C PRO A 116 -8.04 -14.18 9.37
N PRO A 117 -7.30 -14.03 10.49
CA PRO A 117 -7.86 -14.18 11.82
C PRO A 117 -9.11 -13.30 12.04
N ALA A 118 -9.99 -13.69 12.95
CA ALA A 118 -11.09 -12.83 13.35
C ALA A 118 -10.56 -11.52 13.98
N ALA A 119 -11.22 -10.40 13.68
CA ALA A 119 -10.94 -9.14 14.37
C ALA A 119 -11.19 -9.30 15.87
N ARG A 120 -10.28 -8.76 16.69
CA ARG A 120 -10.34 -8.88 18.16
C ARG A 120 -9.86 -7.61 18.83
N THR A 121 -10.25 -7.44 20.08
CA THR A 121 -9.74 -6.37 20.93
C THR A 121 -8.80 -6.91 22.01
N ALA A 122 -7.95 -6.05 22.55
CA ALA A 122 -7.11 -6.36 23.70
C ALA A 122 -6.86 -5.10 24.53
N CYS A 123 -6.70 -5.24 25.84
CA CYS A 123 -6.31 -4.14 26.72
C CYS A 123 -4.89 -4.39 27.24
N ALA A 124 -3.94 -3.55 26.84
CA ALA A 124 -2.56 -3.61 27.31
C ALA A 124 -2.39 -2.73 28.54
N ARG A 125 -1.85 -3.26 29.64
CA ARG A 125 -1.33 -2.44 30.76
C ARG A 125 0.18 -2.31 30.60
N VAL A 126 0.69 -1.09 30.53
CA VAL A 126 2.08 -0.77 30.20
C VAL A 126 2.61 0.42 31.01
N ALA A 127 3.92 0.68 30.93
CA ALA A 127 4.54 1.83 31.57
C ALA A 127 3.91 3.16 31.10
N PRO A 128 3.92 4.24 31.91
CA PRO A 128 3.19 5.47 31.60
C PRO A 128 3.68 6.16 30.33
N ASP A 129 4.97 6.03 30.02
CA ASP A 129 5.57 6.61 28.82
C ASP A 129 5.49 5.68 27.60
N ALA A 130 5.10 4.41 27.75
CA ALA A 130 5.16 3.40 26.70
C ALA A 130 4.44 3.79 25.39
N THR A 131 4.99 3.32 24.28
CA THR A 131 4.48 3.53 22.92
C THR A 131 3.36 2.54 22.56
N THR A 132 2.62 2.84 21.49
CA THR A 132 1.60 1.91 20.97
C THR A 132 2.22 0.58 20.50
N ALA A 133 3.47 0.58 20.01
CA ALA A 133 4.20 -0.64 19.65
C ALA A 133 4.49 -1.52 20.87
N GLU A 134 4.86 -0.93 22.00
CA GLU A 134 5.08 -1.66 23.26
C GLU A 134 3.76 -2.19 23.84
N ALA A 135 2.69 -1.39 23.78
CA ALA A 135 1.33 -1.83 24.12
C ALA A 135 0.88 -3.02 23.25
N LEU A 136 1.13 -2.96 21.93
CA LEU A 136 0.81 -4.03 21.00
C LEU A 136 1.64 -5.29 21.26
N ALA A 137 2.94 -5.15 21.51
CA ALA A 137 3.83 -6.27 21.81
C ALA A 137 3.38 -7.04 23.06
N ALA A 138 2.88 -6.34 24.08
CA ALA A 138 2.39 -6.93 25.32
C ALA A 138 1.15 -7.85 25.16
N VAL A 139 0.35 -7.69 24.10
CA VAL A 139 -0.96 -8.39 23.95
C VAL A 139 -1.22 -9.04 22.58
N ALA A 140 -0.29 -8.88 21.62
CA ALA A 140 -0.49 -9.32 20.25
C ALA A 140 0.76 -9.90 19.55
N GLY A 141 1.78 -10.28 20.31
CA GLY A 141 2.93 -11.01 19.79
C GLY A 141 2.58 -12.39 19.18
N PRO A 142 3.43 -12.95 18.31
CA PRO A 142 4.67 -12.36 17.79
C PRO A 142 4.39 -11.25 16.77
N LEU A 143 5.18 -10.17 16.85
CA LEU A 143 5.18 -9.09 15.87
C LEU A 143 6.34 -9.29 14.89
N ARG A 144 6.16 -8.88 13.62
CA ARG A 144 7.22 -8.84 12.61
C ARG A 144 7.33 -7.44 12.05
N TYR A 145 8.55 -6.93 11.94
CA TYR A 145 8.88 -5.65 11.33
C TYR A 145 9.91 -5.85 10.22
N ASP A 146 9.99 -4.91 9.27
CA ASP A 146 11.07 -4.86 8.27
C ASP A 146 12.26 -4.01 8.79
N SER A 147 13.27 -3.83 7.94
CA SER A 147 14.44 -2.96 8.22
C SER A 147 14.10 -1.47 8.34
N SER A 148 12.90 -1.06 7.92
CA SER A 148 12.39 0.32 7.95
C SER A 148 11.48 0.57 9.17
N ALA A 149 11.35 -0.43 10.06
CA ALA A 149 10.40 -0.46 11.18
C ALA A 149 8.91 -0.41 10.78
N LEU A 150 8.57 -0.78 9.55
CA LEU A 150 7.18 -1.01 9.13
C LEU A 150 6.64 -2.28 9.80
N LEU A 151 5.44 -2.20 10.38
CA LEU A 151 4.76 -3.36 10.98
C LEU A 151 4.27 -4.30 9.89
N CYS A 152 4.94 -5.44 9.73
CA CYS A 152 4.61 -6.46 8.73
C CYS A 152 3.55 -7.44 9.21
N ALA A 153 3.57 -7.83 10.49
CA ALA A 153 2.65 -8.83 11.02
C ALA A 153 2.34 -8.65 12.51
N ILE A 154 1.11 -9.02 12.88
CA ILE A 154 0.60 -9.10 14.25
C ILE A 154 0.17 -10.55 14.49
N ALA A 155 0.52 -11.14 15.64
CA ALA A 155 0.23 -12.54 15.96
C ALA A 155 0.57 -13.54 14.82
N GLY A 156 1.63 -13.27 14.06
CA GLY A 156 2.04 -14.07 12.90
C GLY A 156 1.23 -13.89 11.60
N TYR A 157 0.30 -12.93 11.53
CA TYR A 157 -0.47 -12.60 10.32
C TYR A 157 -0.15 -11.20 9.77
N PRO A 158 0.03 -11.03 8.45
CA PRO A 158 0.23 -12.09 7.45
C PRO A 158 1.55 -12.85 7.69
N ARG A 159 1.57 -14.13 7.31
CA ARG A 159 2.76 -15.00 7.46
C ARG A 159 3.95 -14.49 6.64
N THR A 160 3.67 -13.95 5.47
CA THR A 160 4.61 -13.43 4.47
C THR A 160 4.21 -12.01 4.06
N GLY A 161 5.12 -11.32 3.37
CA GLY A 161 4.91 -9.96 2.88
C GLY A 161 5.10 -8.85 3.93
N CYS A 162 5.30 -7.62 3.49
CA CYS A 162 5.38 -6.41 4.30
C CYS A 162 5.22 -5.13 3.44
N GLY A 163 3.98 -4.73 3.12
CA GLY A 163 3.75 -3.50 2.36
C GLY A 163 3.89 -3.65 0.85
N GLU A 164 3.69 -4.84 0.29
CA GLU A 164 3.78 -5.04 -1.16
C GLU A 164 2.77 -4.18 -1.92
N GLN A 165 3.22 -3.67 -3.07
CA GLN A 165 2.34 -3.10 -4.07
C GLN A 165 1.49 -4.21 -4.71
N VAL A 166 0.19 -3.98 -4.76
CA VAL A 166 -0.85 -4.85 -5.31
C VAL A 166 -1.29 -4.26 -6.65
N THR A 167 -1.25 -5.05 -7.71
CA THR A 167 -1.74 -4.61 -9.02
C THR A 167 -3.23 -4.92 -9.16
N GLY A 168 -3.96 -4.16 -9.98
CA GLY A 168 -5.41 -4.37 -10.18
C GLY A 168 -5.82 -5.75 -10.73
N ARG A 169 -4.87 -6.62 -11.11
CA ARG A 169 -5.13 -8.02 -11.46
C ARG A 169 -5.23 -8.93 -10.22
N ASP A 170 -4.57 -8.55 -9.12
CA ASP A 170 -4.52 -9.34 -7.89
C ASP A 170 -5.80 -9.16 -7.06
N THR A 171 -6.41 -7.97 -7.11
CA THR A 171 -7.70 -7.66 -6.48
C THR A 171 -8.89 -8.27 -7.23
N ALA A 172 -8.84 -8.34 -8.56
CA ALA A 172 -9.90 -8.92 -9.38
C ALA A 172 -10.10 -10.44 -9.15
N LYS A 173 -9.03 -11.17 -8.80
CA LYS A 173 -9.08 -12.61 -8.55
C LYS A 173 -9.92 -12.97 -7.31
N GLY A 174 -9.95 -12.11 -6.29
CA GLY A 174 -10.74 -12.33 -5.07
C GLY A 174 -12.26 -12.19 -5.25
N SER A 175 -12.71 -11.67 -6.39
CA SER A 175 -14.12 -11.36 -6.66
C SER A 175 -14.81 -12.33 -7.63
N ALA A 176 -14.07 -13.28 -8.22
CA ALA A 176 -14.57 -14.17 -9.27
C ALA A 176 -14.92 -15.59 -8.79
N ASP A 177 -14.28 -16.06 -7.72
CA ASP A 177 -14.44 -17.43 -7.21
C ASP A 177 -15.64 -17.57 -6.25
N ALA A 178 -16.84 -17.20 -6.73
CA ALA A 178 -18.08 -17.26 -5.96
C ALA A 178 -19.33 -17.68 -6.75
N GLU A 179 -19.22 -18.42 -7.86
CA GLU A 179 -20.35 -19.18 -8.42
C GLU A 179 -19.95 -20.31 -9.41
N GLY A 180 -20.62 -21.47 -9.32
CA GLY A 180 -20.82 -22.43 -10.42
C GLY A 180 -19.62 -23.26 -10.93
N GLY A 181 -19.52 -24.52 -10.53
CA GLY A 181 -18.53 -25.47 -11.07
C GLY A 181 -18.93 -26.15 -12.39
N GLY A 182 -17.96 -26.74 -13.09
CA GLY A 182 -18.16 -27.59 -14.27
C GLY A 182 -16.83 -28.11 -14.85
N ALA A 183 -16.71 -29.43 -15.05
CA ALA A 183 -15.49 -30.07 -15.53
C ALA A 183 -15.31 -29.97 -17.06
N GLY A 184 -14.06 -30.01 -17.55
CA GLY A 184 -13.74 -30.03 -18.98
C GLY A 184 -12.25 -30.29 -19.24
N GLU A 185 -11.93 -31.53 -19.58
CA GLU A 185 -10.56 -32.07 -19.71
C GLU A 185 -10.00 -31.94 -21.15
N SER A 186 -8.66 -31.93 -21.29
CA SER A 186 -7.83 -32.45 -22.41
C SER A 186 -6.55 -31.59 -22.58
N THR A 187 -5.33 -31.94 -22.16
CA THR A 187 -4.43 -33.10 -22.46
C THR A 187 -3.30 -32.75 -23.46
N ALA A 188 -2.06 -32.62 -22.94
CA ALA A 188 -0.74 -32.80 -23.58
C ALA A 188 -0.42 -32.00 -24.87
N ALA A 189 0.82 -31.80 -25.38
CA ALA A 189 2.21 -32.23 -25.10
C ALA A 189 3.14 -31.21 -25.84
N THR A 190 4.47 -31.09 -25.68
CA THR A 190 5.52 -31.65 -24.79
C THR A 190 6.78 -30.75 -24.91
N ALA A 191 7.72 -30.76 -23.96
CA ALA A 191 8.98 -29.98 -23.99
C ALA A 191 10.02 -30.50 -25.03
N PRO A 192 11.15 -29.80 -25.24
CA PRO A 192 12.35 -30.18 -24.47
C PRO A 192 13.31 -29.04 -24.07
N ASP A 193 14.33 -29.42 -23.29
CA ASP A 193 15.36 -28.60 -22.64
C ASP A 193 16.34 -27.85 -23.57
N SER A 194 16.97 -26.78 -23.07
CA SER A 194 18.40 -26.85 -22.66
C SER A 194 18.99 -25.51 -22.18
N THR A 195 19.54 -25.54 -20.97
CA THR A 195 20.73 -24.81 -20.45
C THR A 195 21.16 -23.45 -21.03
N GLY A 196 21.31 -22.46 -20.14
CA GLY A 196 22.62 -21.80 -19.97
C GLY A 196 22.70 -20.27 -20.12
N GLY A 197 22.96 -19.60 -18.99
CA GLY A 197 23.94 -18.50 -18.96
C GLY A 197 23.43 -17.05 -19.06
N THR A 198 23.77 -16.27 -18.03
CA THR A 198 24.06 -14.82 -18.05
C THR A 198 23.00 -13.83 -18.56
N GLY A 199 22.41 -13.08 -17.62
CA GLY A 199 22.77 -11.66 -17.50
C GLY A 199 21.89 -10.60 -18.17
N GLY A 200 20.86 -10.14 -17.43
CA GLY A 200 20.60 -8.70 -17.28
C GLY A 200 19.72 -7.98 -18.31
N THR A 201 19.23 -6.80 -17.89
CA THR A 201 18.50 -5.79 -18.68
C THR A 201 17.11 -6.18 -19.21
N GLY A 202 16.11 -6.10 -18.32
CA GLY A 202 14.74 -5.81 -18.76
C GLY A 202 14.61 -4.39 -19.37
N PRO A 203 13.55 -4.07 -20.11
CA PRO A 203 13.50 -2.86 -20.96
C PRO A 203 13.41 -1.56 -20.14
N SER A 204 14.55 -0.90 -19.92
CA SER A 204 14.64 0.40 -19.24
C SER A 204 14.23 1.58 -20.12
N VAL A 205 13.05 1.48 -20.75
CA VAL A 205 12.42 2.53 -21.59
C VAL A 205 12.29 3.88 -20.86
N GLY A 206 12.10 3.86 -19.53
CA GLY A 206 12.05 5.06 -18.70
C GLY A 206 13.37 5.85 -18.66
N LEU A 207 14.53 5.19 -18.77
CA LEU A 207 15.84 5.86 -18.70
C LEU A 207 16.09 6.69 -19.98
N PHE A 208 15.79 6.11 -21.14
CA PHE A 208 15.93 6.80 -22.43
C PHE A 208 14.94 7.97 -22.59
N ALA A 209 13.70 7.82 -22.08
CA ALA A 209 12.73 8.90 -22.04
C ALA A 209 13.21 10.07 -21.16
N GLY A 210 13.77 9.79 -19.98
CA GLY A 210 14.32 10.82 -19.08
C GLY A 210 15.49 11.61 -19.71
N VAL A 211 16.44 10.91 -20.34
CA VAL A 211 17.59 11.55 -21.01
C VAL A 211 17.14 12.46 -22.16
N ALA A 212 16.14 12.05 -22.94
CA ALA A 212 15.60 12.87 -24.03
C ALA A 212 14.99 14.20 -23.53
N VAL A 213 14.23 14.16 -22.44
CA VAL A 213 13.63 15.37 -21.84
C VAL A 213 14.71 16.32 -21.33
N VAL A 214 15.73 15.82 -20.62
CA VAL A 214 16.83 16.66 -20.12
C VAL A 214 17.62 17.31 -21.27
N ALA A 215 17.88 16.58 -22.36
CA ALA A 215 18.55 17.12 -23.54
C ALA A 215 17.74 18.25 -24.22
N VAL A 216 16.42 18.10 -24.34
CA VAL A 216 15.53 19.14 -24.90
C VAL A 216 15.51 20.39 -24.02
N LEU A 217 15.38 20.23 -22.70
CA LEU A 217 15.38 21.36 -21.76
C LEU A 217 16.73 22.09 -21.73
N GLY A 218 17.85 21.37 -21.74
CA GLY A 218 19.19 21.94 -21.84
C GLY A 218 19.40 22.70 -23.16
N GLY A 219 18.98 22.13 -24.28
CA GLY A 219 19.03 22.79 -25.59
C GLY A 219 18.21 24.08 -25.65
N ALA A 220 17.01 24.07 -25.07
CA ALA A 220 16.14 25.25 -24.98
C ALA A 220 16.79 26.37 -24.14
N ALA A 221 17.39 26.03 -22.99
CA ALA A 221 18.08 26.99 -22.13
C ALA A 221 19.29 27.65 -22.84
N VAL A 222 20.12 26.86 -23.52
CA VAL A 222 21.27 27.37 -24.30
C VAL A 222 20.80 28.28 -25.44
N TRP A 223 19.74 27.92 -26.16
CA TRP A 223 19.18 28.75 -27.22
C TRP A 223 18.60 30.08 -26.69
N GLN A 224 17.91 30.04 -25.56
CA GLN A 224 17.36 31.24 -24.91
C GLN A 224 18.47 32.17 -24.40
N ALA A 225 19.56 31.63 -23.85
CA ALA A 225 20.74 32.40 -23.46
C ALA A 225 21.41 33.08 -24.66
N ARG A 226 21.59 32.36 -25.79
CA ARG A 226 22.16 32.94 -27.02
C ARG A 226 21.28 34.04 -27.64
N ARG A 227 19.95 33.95 -27.52
CA ARG A 227 19.05 35.05 -27.92
C ARG A 227 19.21 36.29 -27.04
N ARG A 228 19.40 36.14 -25.72
CA ARG A 228 19.58 37.28 -24.80
C ARG A 228 20.93 37.97 -24.98
N GLY A 229 22.00 37.23 -25.31
CA GLY A 229 23.33 37.80 -25.58
C GLY A 229 23.43 38.65 -26.85
N ASN A 230 22.50 38.49 -27.81
CA ASN A 230 22.46 39.29 -29.04
C ASN A 230 21.61 40.58 -28.91
N ALA A 231 21.08 40.89 -27.71
CA ALA A 231 20.29 42.09 -27.45
C ALA A 231 21.06 43.19 -26.67
N SER A 232 22.37 42.98 -26.44
CA SER A 232 23.24 43.86 -25.66
C SER A 232 24.61 44.09 -26.31
N ARG A 233 24.61 44.25 -27.64
CA ARG A 233 25.68 44.83 -28.46
C ARG A 233 25.09 45.88 -29.40
#